data_AF-A0A2G3E729-F1
#
_entry.id   AF-A0A2G3E729-F1
#
_cell.length_a   1.000
_cell.length_b   1.000
_cell.length_c   1.000
_cell.angle_alpha   90.00
_cell.angle_beta   90.00
_cell.angle_gamma   90.00
#
_symmetry.space_group_name_H-M   'P 1'
#
loop_
_entity.id
_entity.type
_entity.pdbx_description
1 polymer ?
#
loop_
_entity_poly.entity_id
_entity_poly.type
_entity_poly.pdbx_seq_one_letter_code
_entity_poly.pdbx_strand_id
1 'polypeptide(L)'
;MFKEYDRNSFNELNKQHNILALVGNGFDIGALKKYKKGIASGKTTSYPEFYNYLLSDLTNKDNILFKEMKKDKENDKDNWSDFENTLSQLLKKSSYNVSELEKSVDELQKYFIMFLNEVVDYSFILEFNQLARKNKWAWNTLSHFLRDLPSGETKFASKTGCYDLFNFVFVNFNYTNLLENYLYLDKNQFDPHVHKNVDTNFLFYSNNAGSGGSESIWSSYVLCDVIHPHGIQGVPRSLLFGIDLKEYDKGRSFEKKLVKPYWARCEVKYRDYIETAELFIIYGMSLGEMDAWWMDAIYDELLSRDVELIIYMYGDSDEEIVKKKFINSCVRHLGDSKTNREVVNNKIHVVTFVDNTTWFLGFNQNDEYNTSNEMK
;
A
#
# COMPACT_ATOMS: atom_id res chain seq x y z
N MET A 1 -4.52 7.89 -14.48
CA MET A 1 -5.01 9.03 -13.69
C MET A 1 -6.35 8.71 -13.07
N PHE A 2 -6.75 9.44 -12.02
CA PHE A 2 -8.11 9.38 -11.51
C PHE A 2 -9.08 9.79 -12.62
N LYS A 3 -10.17 9.03 -12.79
CA LYS A 3 -11.26 9.46 -13.66
C LYS A 3 -11.97 10.64 -13.00
N GLU A 4 -12.28 11.66 -13.79
CA GLU A 4 -13.13 12.78 -13.36
C GLU A 4 -14.60 12.39 -13.50
N TYR A 5 -15.35 12.57 -12.42
CA TYR A 5 -16.78 12.35 -12.37
C TYR A 5 -17.52 13.69 -12.23
N ASP A 6 -18.72 13.71 -12.77
CA ASP A 6 -19.57 14.90 -12.83
C ASP A 6 -21.03 14.54 -12.50
N ARG A 7 -21.94 15.50 -12.68
CA ARG A 7 -23.36 15.31 -12.44
C ARG A 7 -24.08 14.40 -13.45
N ASN A 8 -23.41 13.98 -14.52
CA ASN A 8 -23.93 12.91 -15.39
C ASN A 8 -23.68 11.53 -14.78
N SER A 9 -22.70 11.43 -13.87
CA SER A 9 -22.36 10.19 -13.17
C SER A 9 -23.11 10.07 -11.84
N PHE A 10 -23.27 11.18 -11.11
CA PHE A 10 -23.89 11.25 -9.78
C PHE A 10 -24.69 12.55 -9.63
N ASN A 11 -25.99 12.47 -9.41
CA ASN A 11 -26.94 13.58 -9.55
C ASN A 11 -26.60 14.78 -8.66
N GLU A 12 -26.27 14.52 -7.39
CA GLU A 12 -26.01 15.56 -6.39
C GLU A 12 -24.52 15.86 -6.20
N LEU A 13 -23.63 15.32 -7.05
CA LEU A 13 -22.19 15.47 -6.89
C LEU A 13 -21.76 16.93 -6.68
N ASN A 14 -21.09 17.14 -5.56
CA ASN A 14 -20.54 18.43 -5.16
C ASN A 14 -19.07 18.54 -5.54
N LYS A 15 -18.19 17.78 -4.87
CA LYS A 15 -16.75 17.76 -5.15
C LYS A 15 -16.22 16.32 -5.21
N GLN A 16 -15.18 16.08 -6.02
CA GLN A 16 -14.41 14.84 -5.98
C GLN A 16 -13.11 15.02 -5.17
N HIS A 17 -12.85 14.10 -4.24
CA HIS A 17 -11.62 13.97 -3.48
C HIS A 17 -10.86 12.72 -3.94
N ASN A 18 -9.66 12.91 -4.46
CA ASN A 18 -8.81 11.81 -4.90
C ASN A 18 -7.87 11.38 -3.77
N ILE A 19 -7.91 10.10 -3.40
CA ILE A 19 -7.10 9.55 -2.30
C ILE A 19 -6.23 8.43 -2.89
N LEU A 20 -4.91 8.57 -2.75
CA LEU A 20 -3.95 7.60 -3.24
C LEU A 20 -3.31 6.86 -2.05
N ALA A 21 -3.60 5.56 -1.93
CA ALA A 21 -3.09 4.72 -0.86
C ALA A 21 -2.05 3.73 -1.39
N LEU A 22 -0.83 3.75 -0.88
CA LEU A 22 0.21 2.79 -1.21
C LEU A 22 0.26 1.71 -0.13
N VAL A 23 0.04 0.46 -0.54
CA VAL A 23 -0.07 -0.69 0.39
C VAL A 23 1.07 -1.67 0.14
N GLY A 24 1.87 -1.91 1.17
CA GLY A 24 2.99 -2.84 1.15
C GLY A 24 2.71 -4.17 1.84
N ASN A 25 3.76 -5.00 1.89
CA ASN A 25 3.69 -6.40 2.33
C ASN A 25 3.32 -6.58 3.80
N GLY A 26 3.40 -5.52 4.60
CA GLY A 26 2.89 -5.51 5.97
C GLY A 26 1.41 -5.89 6.05
N PHE A 27 0.60 -5.56 5.04
CA PHE A 27 -0.81 -5.97 4.99
C PHE A 27 -0.97 -7.50 4.88
N ASP A 28 -0.37 -8.12 3.86
CA ASP A 28 -0.42 -9.57 3.65
C ASP A 28 0.17 -10.32 4.85
N ILE A 29 1.31 -9.86 5.38
CA ILE A 29 1.93 -10.43 6.59
C ILE A 29 0.95 -10.36 7.76
N GLY A 30 0.29 -9.22 7.99
CA GLY A 30 -0.67 -9.04 9.08
C GLY A 30 -1.87 -9.98 8.95
N ALA A 31 -2.44 -10.07 7.75
CA ALA A 31 -3.56 -10.97 7.45
C ALA A 31 -3.20 -12.43 7.68
N LEU A 32 -2.04 -12.86 7.17
CA LEU A 32 -1.57 -14.24 7.30
C LEU A 32 -1.22 -14.59 8.74
N LYS A 33 -0.51 -13.72 9.47
CA LYS A 33 -0.21 -13.95 10.90
C LYS A 33 -1.48 -14.14 11.74
N LYS A 34 -2.53 -13.37 11.46
CA LYS A 34 -3.76 -13.36 12.26
C LYS A 34 -4.70 -14.50 11.90
N TYR A 35 -4.80 -14.86 10.62
CA TYR A 35 -5.86 -15.75 10.13
C TYR A 35 -5.39 -17.02 9.43
N LYS A 36 -4.11 -17.15 9.02
CA LYS A 36 -3.66 -18.37 8.35
C LYS A 36 -3.62 -19.53 9.35
N LYS A 37 -4.50 -20.50 9.12
CA LYS A 37 -4.58 -21.78 9.87
C LYS A 37 -4.36 -22.96 8.93
N GLY A 38 -4.06 -24.13 9.48
CA GLY A 38 -3.91 -25.36 8.72
C GLY A 38 -2.53 -25.54 8.09
N ILE A 39 -2.48 -25.96 6.82
CA ILE A 39 -1.22 -26.14 6.09
C ILE A 39 -0.53 -24.77 5.97
N ALA A 40 0.78 -24.72 6.21
CA ALA A 40 1.56 -23.47 6.27
C ALA A 40 1.08 -22.48 7.35
N SER A 41 0.40 -22.95 8.42
CA SER A 41 0.09 -22.13 9.60
C SER A 41 1.35 -21.46 10.14
N GLY A 42 1.26 -20.14 10.39
CA GLY A 42 2.39 -19.33 10.83
C GLY A 42 3.34 -18.86 9.72
N LYS A 43 3.23 -19.39 8.49
CA LYS A 43 3.96 -18.85 7.34
C LYS A 43 3.30 -17.56 6.85
N THR A 44 4.12 -16.67 6.32
CA THR A 44 3.70 -15.35 5.81
C THR A 44 4.39 -15.09 4.47
N THR A 45 4.06 -13.98 3.80
CA THR A 45 4.77 -13.51 2.60
C THR A 45 6.08 -12.78 2.92
N SER A 46 6.65 -12.96 4.11
CA SER A 46 7.86 -12.25 4.52
C SER A 46 9.11 -12.77 3.79
N TYR A 47 10.13 -11.92 3.70
CA TYR A 47 11.41 -12.28 3.10
C TYR A 47 12.09 -13.49 3.81
N PRO A 48 12.13 -13.58 5.16
CA PRO A 48 12.67 -14.75 5.85
C PRO A 48 11.90 -16.05 5.56
N GLU A 49 10.58 -15.99 5.46
CA GLU A 49 9.76 -17.17 5.14
C GLU A 49 10.01 -17.64 3.70
N PHE A 50 10.17 -16.72 2.76
CA PHE A 50 10.57 -17.07 1.40
C PHE A 50 11.97 -17.70 1.36
N TYR A 51 12.95 -17.14 2.09
CA TYR A 51 14.27 -17.76 2.21
C TYR A 51 14.20 -19.19 2.78
N ASN A 52 13.41 -19.40 3.84
CA ASN A 52 13.19 -20.72 4.43
C ASN A 52 12.55 -21.71 3.42
N TYR A 53 11.62 -21.23 2.60
CA TYR A 53 11.04 -22.04 1.52
C TYR A 53 12.11 -22.52 0.53
N LEU A 54 13.02 -21.64 0.10
CA LEU A 54 14.14 -21.99 -0.80
C LEU A 54 15.14 -22.98 -0.16
N LEU A 55 15.20 -23.07 1.17
CA LEU A 55 16.01 -24.10 1.84
C LEU A 55 15.38 -25.49 1.71
N SER A 56 14.05 -25.59 1.78
CA SER A 56 13.33 -26.86 1.91
C SER A 56 13.23 -27.71 0.64
N ASP A 57 13.29 -27.15 -0.58
CA ASP A 57 13.41 -27.95 -1.81
C ASP A 57 13.73 -27.13 -3.10
N LEU A 58 14.27 -27.81 -4.11
CA LEU A 58 14.36 -27.44 -5.55
C LEU A 58 15.13 -26.20 -6.02
N THR A 59 15.70 -25.36 -5.15
CA THR A 59 16.41 -24.15 -5.61
C THR A 59 17.81 -24.47 -6.13
N ASN A 60 18.20 -23.91 -7.28
CA ASN A 60 19.59 -23.90 -7.71
C ASN A 60 20.44 -23.17 -6.66
N LYS A 61 21.19 -23.94 -5.86
CA LYS A 61 22.03 -23.38 -4.79
C LYS A 61 23.18 -22.53 -5.33
N ASP A 62 23.40 -22.54 -6.66
CA ASP A 62 24.35 -21.65 -7.32
C ASP A 62 23.81 -20.28 -7.69
N ASN A 63 22.50 -20.04 -7.54
CA ASN A 63 21.90 -18.73 -7.78
C ASN A 63 22.59 -17.65 -6.92
N ILE A 64 23.00 -16.56 -7.58
CA ILE A 64 23.79 -15.48 -6.97
C ILE A 64 23.02 -14.84 -5.81
N LEU A 65 21.75 -14.55 -6.04
CA LEU A 65 20.91 -13.88 -5.06
C LEU A 65 20.57 -14.79 -3.90
N PHE A 66 20.32 -16.08 -4.15
CA PHE A 66 20.13 -17.05 -3.06
C PHE A 66 21.34 -17.10 -2.11
N LYS A 67 22.57 -17.05 -2.64
CA LYS A 67 23.80 -17.00 -1.82
C LYS A 67 23.88 -15.73 -0.98
N GLU A 68 23.45 -14.58 -1.52
CA GLU A 68 23.40 -13.34 -0.74
C GLU A 68 22.25 -13.32 0.27
N MET A 69 21.08 -13.94 -0.02
CA MET A 69 19.99 -14.08 0.95
C MET A 69 20.45 -14.78 2.23
N LYS A 70 21.34 -15.78 2.11
CA LYS A 70 21.96 -16.44 3.27
C LYS A 70 22.77 -15.45 4.13
N LYS A 71 23.57 -14.59 3.49
CA LYS A 71 24.35 -13.57 4.20
C LYS A 71 23.44 -12.51 4.82
N ASP A 72 22.38 -12.14 4.12
CA ASP A 72 21.38 -11.20 4.65
C ASP A 72 20.76 -11.76 5.93
N LYS A 73 20.42 -13.06 5.94
CA LYS A 73 19.92 -13.73 7.14
C LYS A 73 20.94 -13.76 8.29
N GLU A 74 22.23 -13.96 8.00
CA GLU A 74 23.31 -13.90 8.99
C GLU A 74 23.54 -12.48 9.57
N ASN A 75 23.03 -11.44 8.91
CA ASN A 75 23.15 -10.04 9.32
C ASN A 75 21.82 -9.40 9.73
N ASP A 76 20.81 -10.21 10.10
CA ASP A 76 19.48 -9.76 10.56
C ASP A 76 18.74 -8.83 9.58
N LYS A 77 18.99 -9.00 8.28
CA LYS A 77 18.28 -8.31 7.21
C LYS A 77 17.04 -9.07 6.80
N ASP A 78 15.92 -8.72 7.41
CA ASP A 78 14.67 -9.50 7.34
C ASP A 78 13.57 -8.85 6.47
N ASN A 79 13.86 -7.78 5.72
CA ASN A 79 12.86 -7.11 4.87
C ASN A 79 13.08 -7.35 3.37
N TRP A 80 12.00 -7.23 2.59
CA TRP A 80 12.08 -7.24 1.13
C TRP A 80 12.93 -6.10 0.57
N SER A 81 12.94 -4.94 1.23
CA SER A 81 13.84 -3.84 0.88
C SER A 81 15.32 -4.23 1.04
N ASP A 82 15.65 -5.16 1.93
CA ASP A 82 17.03 -5.62 2.12
C ASP A 82 17.51 -6.47 0.95
N PHE A 83 16.66 -7.39 0.46
CA PHE A 83 16.91 -8.15 -0.77
C PHE A 83 17.19 -7.21 -1.96
N GLU A 84 16.36 -6.19 -2.11
CA GLU A 84 16.46 -5.21 -3.19
C GLU A 84 17.70 -4.30 -3.04
N ASN A 85 18.06 -3.93 -1.81
CA ASN A 85 19.31 -3.24 -1.50
C ASN A 85 20.53 -4.09 -1.86
N THR A 86 20.50 -5.39 -1.54
CA THR A 86 21.54 -6.35 -1.90
C THR A 86 21.70 -6.44 -3.42
N LEU A 87 20.60 -6.52 -4.18
CA LEU A 87 20.62 -6.46 -5.64
C LEU A 87 21.26 -5.16 -6.16
N SER A 88 20.92 -4.01 -5.58
CA SER A 88 21.51 -2.70 -5.91
C SER A 88 23.01 -2.67 -5.66
N GLN A 89 23.48 -3.24 -4.54
CA GLN A 89 24.91 -3.31 -4.21
C GLN A 89 25.68 -4.21 -5.18
N LEU A 90 25.12 -5.36 -5.56
CA LEU A 90 25.74 -6.27 -6.53
C LEU A 90 25.90 -5.59 -7.89
N LEU A 91 24.88 -4.85 -8.32
CA LEU A 91 24.91 -4.09 -9.56
C LEU A 91 26.03 -3.02 -9.54
N LYS A 92 26.16 -2.27 -8.44
CA LYS A 92 27.19 -1.23 -8.28
C LYS A 92 28.62 -1.80 -8.22
N LYS A 93 28.82 -2.95 -7.57
CA LYS A 93 30.16 -3.56 -7.41
C LYS A 93 30.73 -4.13 -8.71
N SER A 94 29.95 -4.18 -9.80
CA SER A 94 30.34 -4.77 -11.10
C SER A 94 30.90 -6.20 -10.99
N SER A 95 30.60 -6.90 -9.88
CA SER A 95 31.10 -8.26 -9.63
C SER A 95 30.40 -9.30 -10.51
N TYR A 96 29.22 -8.94 -11.02
CA TYR A 96 28.42 -9.74 -11.94
C TYR A 96 27.92 -8.84 -13.06
N ASN A 97 27.78 -9.39 -14.26
CA ASN A 97 27.14 -8.64 -15.34
C ASN A 97 25.62 -8.60 -15.13
N VAL A 98 24.96 -7.61 -15.72
CA VAL A 98 23.51 -7.41 -15.54
C VAL A 98 22.69 -8.63 -15.98
N SER A 99 23.15 -9.36 -17.02
CA SER A 99 22.43 -10.55 -17.51
C SER A 99 22.48 -11.72 -16.52
N GLU A 100 23.57 -11.88 -15.77
CA GLU A 100 23.67 -12.89 -14.71
C GLU A 100 22.75 -12.58 -13.53
N LEU A 101 22.66 -11.31 -13.15
CA LEU A 101 21.75 -10.85 -12.11
C LEU A 101 20.29 -11.00 -12.56
N GLU A 102 19.94 -10.59 -13.78
CA GLU A 102 18.61 -10.77 -14.37
C GLU A 102 18.18 -12.24 -14.37
N LYS A 103 19.05 -13.16 -14.82
CA LYS A 103 18.76 -14.61 -14.76
C LYS A 103 18.54 -15.10 -13.32
N SER A 104 19.32 -14.57 -12.37
CA SER A 104 19.17 -14.93 -10.96
C SER A 104 17.84 -14.43 -10.39
N VAL A 105 17.41 -13.23 -10.77
CA VAL A 105 16.10 -12.67 -10.43
C VAL A 105 14.98 -13.50 -11.04
N ASP A 106 15.02 -13.78 -12.34
CA ASP A 106 14.01 -14.57 -13.06
C ASP A 106 13.80 -15.95 -12.43
N GLU A 107 14.89 -16.58 -11.97
CA GLU A 107 14.83 -17.84 -11.26
C GLU A 107 14.13 -17.71 -9.90
N LEU A 108 14.52 -16.72 -9.08
CA LEU A 108 13.88 -16.50 -7.78
C LEU A 108 12.40 -16.14 -7.90
N GLN A 109 12.01 -15.38 -8.93
CA GLN A 109 10.61 -15.05 -9.19
C GLN A 109 9.74 -16.29 -9.43
N LYS A 110 10.27 -17.30 -10.13
CA LYS A 110 9.55 -18.57 -10.34
C LYS A 110 9.27 -19.27 -9.02
N TYR A 111 10.28 -19.38 -8.16
CA TYR A 111 10.11 -19.98 -6.83
C TYR A 111 9.20 -19.14 -5.94
N PHE A 112 9.26 -17.82 -6.07
CA PHE A 112 8.42 -16.92 -5.31
C PHE A 112 6.94 -17.11 -5.63
N ILE A 113 6.57 -17.35 -6.89
CA ILE A 113 5.18 -17.67 -7.26
C ILE A 113 4.73 -18.99 -6.65
N MET A 114 5.60 -20.02 -6.67
CA MET A 114 5.29 -21.31 -6.06
C MET A 114 5.09 -21.16 -4.55
N PHE A 115 5.94 -20.38 -3.90
CA PHE A 115 5.80 -20.01 -2.49
C PHE A 115 4.49 -19.29 -2.19
N LEU A 116 4.13 -18.27 -2.97
CA LEU A 116 2.87 -17.55 -2.79
C LEU A 116 1.65 -18.46 -2.94
N ASN A 117 1.68 -19.41 -3.88
CA ASN A 117 0.61 -20.40 -4.05
C ASN A 117 0.47 -21.36 -2.85
N GLU A 118 1.55 -21.62 -2.12
CA GLU A 118 1.52 -22.43 -0.90
C GLU A 118 1.00 -21.63 0.30
N VAL A 119 1.47 -20.39 0.46
CA VAL A 119 1.13 -19.54 1.60
C VAL A 119 -0.29 -18.99 1.47
N VAL A 120 -0.64 -18.47 0.29
CA VAL A 120 -1.93 -17.85 -0.04
C VAL A 120 -2.73 -18.78 -0.95
N ASP A 121 -3.06 -19.96 -0.43
CA ASP A 121 -3.90 -20.92 -1.12
C ASP A 121 -5.38 -20.48 -1.17
N TYR A 122 -6.16 -21.15 -2.02
CA TYR A 122 -7.57 -20.85 -2.22
C TYR A 122 -8.44 -21.03 -0.97
N SER A 123 -8.09 -21.95 -0.07
CA SER A 123 -8.85 -22.18 1.16
C SER A 123 -8.72 -21.00 2.12
N PHE A 124 -7.51 -20.44 2.25
CA PHE A 124 -7.27 -19.23 3.03
C PHE A 124 -8.01 -18.02 2.42
N ILE A 125 -7.95 -17.85 1.10
CA ILE A 125 -8.67 -16.76 0.41
C ILE A 125 -10.17 -16.84 0.71
N LEU A 126 -10.78 -18.03 0.66
CA LEU A 126 -12.21 -18.19 0.96
C LEU A 126 -12.56 -17.81 2.41
N GLU A 127 -11.76 -18.25 3.39
CA GLU A 127 -11.96 -17.90 4.80
C GLU A 127 -11.78 -16.39 5.03
N PHE A 128 -10.72 -15.81 4.47
CA PHE A 128 -10.43 -14.39 4.60
C PHE A 128 -11.53 -13.51 4.01
N ASN A 129 -12.07 -13.87 2.84
CA ASN A 129 -13.24 -13.20 2.25
C ASN A 129 -14.46 -13.21 3.16
N GLN A 130 -14.76 -14.35 3.78
CA GLN A 130 -15.90 -14.46 4.70
C GLN A 130 -15.72 -13.54 5.91
N LEU A 131 -14.50 -13.45 6.43
CA LEU A 131 -14.17 -12.54 7.53
C LEU A 131 -14.27 -11.06 7.12
N ALA A 132 -13.73 -10.71 5.94
CA ALA A 132 -13.82 -9.35 5.41
C ALA A 132 -15.27 -8.89 5.22
N ARG A 133 -16.09 -9.77 4.65
CA ARG A 133 -17.53 -9.54 4.49
C ARG A 133 -18.23 -9.38 5.83
N LYS A 134 -18.05 -10.36 6.73
CA LYS A 134 -18.69 -10.39 8.04
C LYS A 134 -18.40 -9.09 8.80
N ASN A 135 -17.14 -8.67 8.82
CA ASN A 135 -16.70 -7.54 9.64
C ASN A 135 -16.73 -6.18 8.90
N LYS A 136 -17.30 -6.12 7.70
CA LYS A 136 -17.42 -4.89 6.90
C LYS A 136 -16.10 -4.11 6.73
N TRP A 137 -15.00 -4.83 6.58
CA TRP A 137 -13.65 -4.25 6.59
C TRP A 137 -13.42 -3.17 5.52
N ALA A 138 -13.82 -3.42 4.27
CA ALA A 138 -13.78 -2.44 3.20
C ALA A 138 -14.50 -1.14 3.56
N TRP A 139 -15.73 -1.26 4.07
CA TRP A 139 -16.54 -0.11 4.47
C TRP A 139 -15.82 0.67 5.57
N ASN A 140 -15.38 0.01 6.64
CA ASN A 140 -14.66 0.64 7.75
C ASN A 140 -13.41 1.39 7.27
N THR A 141 -12.61 0.77 6.40
CA THR A 141 -11.41 1.40 5.82
C THR A 141 -11.75 2.66 5.04
N LEU A 142 -12.74 2.61 4.16
CA LEU A 142 -13.06 3.74 3.29
C LEU A 142 -13.73 4.88 4.06
N SER A 143 -14.55 4.55 5.07
CA SER A 143 -15.45 5.52 5.73
C SER A 143 -14.90 6.12 7.01
N HIS A 144 -14.04 5.39 7.73
CA HIS A 144 -13.64 5.74 9.10
C HIS A 144 -12.15 6.00 9.30
N PHE A 145 -11.31 5.87 8.26
CA PHE A 145 -9.84 5.91 8.44
C PHE A 145 -9.32 7.14 9.19
N LEU A 146 -9.99 8.29 9.05
CA LEU A 146 -9.59 9.51 9.77
C LEU A 146 -9.71 9.37 11.29
N ARG A 147 -10.55 8.46 11.80
CA ARG A 147 -10.69 8.16 13.25
C ARG A 147 -9.46 7.48 13.86
N ASP A 148 -8.50 7.05 13.04
CA ASP A 148 -7.19 6.59 13.54
C ASP A 148 -6.30 7.75 14.03
N LEU A 149 -6.70 9.00 13.73
CA LEU A 149 -6.02 10.23 14.14
C LEU A 149 -6.84 10.99 15.19
N PRO A 150 -6.21 11.82 16.03
CA PRO A 150 -6.90 12.87 16.78
C PRO A 150 -7.91 13.68 15.94
N SER A 151 -9.05 14.02 16.56
CA SER A 151 -10.13 14.77 15.90
C SER A 151 -9.63 16.10 15.33
N GLY A 152 -9.94 16.37 14.07
CA GLY A 152 -9.61 17.62 13.38
C GLY A 152 -8.12 17.82 13.08
N GLU A 153 -7.28 16.78 13.23
CA GLU A 153 -5.84 16.89 13.00
C GLU A 153 -5.47 17.09 11.54
N THR A 154 -6.25 16.50 10.62
CA THR A 154 -6.00 16.64 9.18
C THR A 154 -6.72 17.85 8.60
N LYS A 155 -6.04 18.60 7.74
CA LYS A 155 -6.69 19.63 6.91
C LYS A 155 -7.62 18.99 5.88
N PHE A 156 -7.33 17.78 5.40
CA PHE A 156 -8.17 17.03 4.48
C PHE A 156 -9.61 16.94 5.02
N ALA A 157 -9.80 16.56 6.29
CA ALA A 157 -11.12 16.49 6.93
C ALA A 157 -11.93 17.78 6.79
N SER A 158 -11.28 18.94 6.97
CA SER A 158 -11.91 20.26 6.89
C SER A 158 -12.39 20.66 5.49
N LYS A 159 -11.93 19.94 4.45
CA LYS A 159 -12.26 20.19 3.04
C LYS A 159 -13.39 19.30 2.51
N THR A 160 -13.93 18.41 3.36
CA THR A 160 -14.96 17.43 2.99
C THR A 160 -16.37 17.91 3.36
N GLY A 161 -17.38 17.43 2.65
CA GLY A 161 -18.79 17.72 2.91
C GLY A 161 -19.77 16.72 2.30
N CYS A 162 -21.07 17.00 2.50
CA CYS A 162 -22.14 16.22 1.89
C CYS A 162 -22.06 16.23 0.35
N TYR A 163 -22.43 15.09 -0.24
CA TYR A 163 -22.46 14.82 -1.67
C TYR A 163 -21.09 14.88 -2.37
N ASP A 164 -20.01 14.87 -1.60
CA ASP A 164 -18.68 14.67 -2.16
C ASP A 164 -18.45 13.20 -2.54
N LEU A 165 -17.62 12.99 -3.56
CA LEU A 165 -17.12 11.69 -4.00
C LEU A 165 -15.72 11.46 -3.43
N PHE A 166 -15.55 10.37 -2.69
CA PHE A 166 -14.26 9.87 -2.26
C PHE A 166 -13.77 8.80 -3.25
N ASN A 167 -12.83 9.17 -4.11
CA ASN A 167 -12.27 8.31 -5.14
C ASN A 167 -10.92 7.75 -4.67
N PHE A 168 -10.92 6.51 -4.20
CA PHE A 168 -9.73 5.81 -3.71
C PHE A 168 -9.05 5.03 -4.83
N VAL A 169 -7.74 5.19 -4.95
CA VAL A 169 -6.88 4.28 -5.72
C VAL A 169 -5.84 3.69 -4.77
N PHE A 170 -5.86 2.37 -4.65
CA PHE A 170 -4.88 1.60 -3.91
C PHE A 170 -3.79 1.10 -4.84
N VAL A 171 -2.55 1.54 -4.62
CA VAL A 171 -1.36 1.00 -5.26
C VAL A 171 -0.89 -0.19 -4.42
N ASN A 172 -1.22 -1.40 -4.87
CA ASN A 172 -0.87 -2.63 -4.18
C ASN A 172 0.52 -3.11 -4.61
N PHE A 173 1.51 -2.96 -3.72
CA PHE A 173 2.87 -3.48 -3.92
C PHE A 173 2.98 -4.96 -3.59
N ASN A 174 1.91 -5.56 -3.05
CA ASN A 174 1.83 -6.99 -2.82
C ASN A 174 1.50 -7.70 -4.12
N TYR A 175 1.97 -8.93 -4.18
CA TYR A 175 1.75 -9.79 -5.34
C TYR A 175 0.45 -10.60 -5.21
N THR A 176 -0.11 -10.72 -4.01
CA THR A 176 -1.32 -11.51 -3.77
C THR A 176 -2.58 -10.65 -3.92
N ASN A 177 -3.73 -11.30 -4.04
CA ASN A 177 -5.02 -10.61 -4.19
C ASN A 177 -5.67 -10.31 -2.83
N LEU A 178 -4.96 -10.45 -1.69
CA LEU A 178 -5.58 -10.33 -0.37
C LEU A 178 -6.18 -8.95 -0.13
N LEU A 179 -5.54 -7.89 -0.62
CA LEU A 179 -6.04 -6.53 -0.49
C LEU A 179 -7.36 -6.35 -1.26
N GLU A 180 -7.45 -6.87 -2.48
CA GLU A 180 -8.69 -6.81 -3.27
C GLU A 180 -9.82 -7.58 -2.59
N ASN A 181 -9.54 -8.77 -2.03
CA ASN A 181 -10.53 -9.53 -1.27
C ASN A 181 -10.96 -8.81 0.02
N TYR A 182 -10.09 -7.99 0.62
CA TYR A 182 -10.41 -7.15 1.77
C TYR A 182 -11.31 -5.96 1.38
N LEU A 183 -10.98 -5.28 0.27
CA LEU A 183 -11.61 -4.02 -0.16
C LEU A 183 -12.89 -4.22 -0.98
N TYR A 184 -13.18 -5.45 -1.43
CA TYR A 184 -14.30 -5.69 -2.33
C TYR A 184 -15.65 -5.40 -1.64
N LEU A 185 -16.36 -4.39 -2.17
CA LEU A 185 -17.70 -3.99 -1.73
C LEU A 185 -18.75 -4.87 -2.41
N ASP A 186 -19.03 -6.05 -1.84
CA ASP A 186 -20.08 -6.91 -2.37
C ASP A 186 -21.50 -6.50 -1.97
N LYS A 187 -22.50 -7.11 -2.62
CA LYS A 187 -23.93 -6.83 -2.43
C LYS A 187 -24.46 -7.00 -0.99
N ASN A 188 -23.70 -7.63 -0.09
CA ASN A 188 -24.09 -7.75 1.32
C ASN A 188 -23.55 -6.60 2.17
N GLN A 189 -22.54 -5.89 1.68
CA GLN A 189 -21.88 -4.78 2.38
C GLN A 189 -22.21 -3.41 1.77
N PHE A 190 -22.60 -3.38 0.50
CA PHE A 190 -22.78 -2.14 -0.26
C PHE A 190 -24.02 -2.19 -1.15
N ASP A 191 -24.78 -1.11 -1.11
CA ASP A 191 -25.89 -0.83 -2.02
C ASP A 191 -25.60 0.51 -2.73
N PRO A 192 -25.39 0.52 -4.06
CA PRO A 192 -25.09 1.73 -4.81
C PRO A 192 -26.26 2.74 -4.83
N HIS A 193 -27.45 2.37 -4.34
CA HIS A 193 -28.60 3.25 -4.25
C HIS A 193 -29.43 2.97 -2.97
N VAL A 194 -28.79 3.11 -1.81
CA VAL A 194 -29.39 2.80 -0.52
C VAL A 194 -30.50 3.78 -0.09
N HIS A 195 -30.45 5.02 -0.58
CA HIS A 195 -31.38 6.08 -0.19
C HIS A 195 -32.52 6.28 -1.20
N LYS A 196 -33.70 6.66 -0.72
CA LYS A 196 -34.90 6.82 -1.56
C LYS A 196 -34.91 8.09 -2.42
N ASN A 197 -34.28 9.16 -1.92
CA ASN A 197 -34.46 10.52 -2.45
C ASN A 197 -33.16 11.16 -2.94
N VAL A 198 -32.01 10.53 -2.66
CA VAL A 198 -30.68 10.96 -3.08
C VAL A 198 -29.94 9.74 -3.59
N ASP A 199 -29.02 9.91 -4.54
CA ASP A 199 -28.29 8.81 -5.18
C ASP A 199 -26.94 8.51 -4.52
N THR A 200 -26.67 9.08 -3.34
CA THR A 200 -25.50 8.74 -2.53
C THR A 200 -25.53 7.28 -2.10
N ASN A 201 -24.33 6.72 -1.91
CA ASN A 201 -24.13 5.30 -1.62
C ASN A 201 -23.18 5.06 -0.44
N PHE A 202 -22.79 6.15 0.25
CA PHE A 202 -21.71 6.11 1.22
C PHE A 202 -21.94 7.08 2.37
N LEU A 203 -21.47 6.70 3.56
CA LEU A 203 -21.37 7.60 4.71
C LEU A 203 -19.88 7.83 5.00
N PHE A 204 -19.44 9.08 4.95
CA PHE A 204 -18.06 9.44 5.29
C PHE A 204 -17.99 10.09 6.66
N TYR A 205 -17.09 9.58 7.51
CA TYR A 205 -16.88 10.04 8.88
C TYR A 205 -15.65 10.94 8.90
N SER A 206 -15.90 12.25 8.97
CA SER A 206 -14.86 13.26 8.80
C SER A 206 -13.82 13.30 9.94
N ASN A 207 -14.09 12.64 11.07
CA ASN A 207 -13.37 12.80 12.33
C ASN A 207 -13.11 14.26 12.71
N ASN A 208 -14.07 15.14 12.38
CA ASN A 208 -14.01 16.55 12.71
C ASN A 208 -15.20 16.88 13.63
N ALA A 209 -14.95 16.74 14.93
CA ALA A 209 -15.81 17.30 15.95
C ALA A 209 -15.38 18.76 16.17
N GLY A 210 -16.21 19.72 15.74
CA GLY A 210 -16.01 21.13 16.12
C GLY A 210 -15.96 21.30 17.65
N SER A 211 -15.60 22.47 18.16
CA SER A 211 -15.40 22.73 19.61
C SER A 211 -16.66 22.45 20.45
N GLY A 212 -16.85 21.18 20.87
CA GLY A 212 -17.97 20.70 21.67
C GLY A 212 -19.09 19.94 20.92
N GLY A 213 -18.91 19.60 19.64
CA GLY A 213 -19.94 18.92 18.81
C GLY A 213 -19.70 17.42 18.59
N SER A 214 -20.71 16.73 18.03
CA SER A 214 -20.56 15.39 17.45
C SER A 214 -19.75 15.45 16.15
N GLU A 215 -19.05 14.36 15.82
CA GLU A 215 -18.40 14.20 14.50
C GLU A 215 -19.38 14.48 13.36
N SER A 216 -18.90 15.15 12.32
CA SER A 216 -19.71 15.35 11.11
C SER A 216 -19.67 14.10 10.22
N ILE A 217 -20.85 13.61 9.87
CA ILE A 217 -21.05 12.45 8.99
C ILE A 217 -21.70 12.93 7.69
N TRP A 218 -21.07 12.64 6.56
CA TRP A 218 -21.50 13.09 5.24
C TRP A 218 -22.18 11.97 4.48
N SER A 219 -23.38 12.26 3.93
CA SER A 219 -23.95 11.41 2.88
C SER A 219 -23.23 11.70 1.57
N SER A 220 -22.57 10.70 1.00
CA SER A 220 -21.50 10.88 0.00
C SER A 220 -21.47 9.73 -1.02
N TYR A 221 -20.51 9.79 -1.94
CA TYR A 221 -20.22 8.73 -2.89
C TYR A 221 -18.83 8.14 -2.60
N VAL A 222 -18.64 6.85 -2.90
CA VAL A 222 -17.31 6.20 -2.85
C VAL A 222 -17.04 5.42 -4.12
N LEU A 223 -15.80 5.50 -4.60
CA LEU A 223 -15.25 4.62 -5.62
C LEU A 223 -13.89 4.11 -5.14
N CYS A 224 -13.56 2.87 -5.51
CA CYS A 224 -12.34 2.22 -5.08
C CYS A 224 -11.77 1.36 -6.21
N ASP A 225 -10.53 1.65 -6.60
CA ASP A 225 -9.78 0.87 -7.58
C ASP A 225 -8.45 0.38 -6.97
N VAL A 226 -7.94 -0.75 -7.47
CA VAL A 226 -6.64 -1.30 -7.08
C VAL A 226 -5.74 -1.46 -8.31
N ILE A 227 -4.49 -1.01 -8.21
CA ILE A 227 -3.47 -1.13 -9.26
C ILE A 227 -2.21 -1.83 -8.73
N HIS A 228 -1.57 -2.65 -9.57
CA HIS A 228 -0.42 -3.46 -9.20
C HIS A 228 0.82 -3.07 -10.01
N PRO A 229 1.68 -2.14 -9.52
CA PRO A 229 2.86 -1.73 -10.25
C PRO A 229 3.90 -2.85 -10.39
N HIS A 230 3.92 -3.82 -9.45
CA HIS A 230 4.91 -4.90 -9.43
C HIS A 230 4.36 -6.25 -9.88
N GLY A 231 3.14 -6.28 -10.44
CA GLY A 231 2.50 -7.50 -10.91
C GLY A 231 1.69 -8.23 -9.84
N ILE A 232 1.14 -9.37 -10.24
CA ILE A 232 0.16 -10.14 -9.47
C ILE A 232 0.39 -11.64 -9.64
N GLN A 233 0.16 -12.40 -8.58
CA GLN A 233 0.38 -13.84 -8.46
C GLN A 233 -0.33 -14.63 -9.56
N GLY A 234 -1.55 -14.21 -9.94
CA GLY A 234 -2.31 -14.81 -11.03
C GLY A 234 -1.70 -14.64 -12.42
N VAL A 235 -0.70 -13.77 -12.58
CA VAL A 235 0.02 -13.53 -13.83
C VAL A 235 1.54 -13.63 -13.57
N PRO A 236 2.11 -14.85 -13.54
CA PRO A 236 3.52 -15.11 -13.25
C PRO A 236 4.53 -14.17 -13.91
N ARG A 237 4.35 -13.87 -15.21
CA ARG A 237 5.27 -13.01 -15.99
C ARG A 237 5.19 -11.52 -15.63
N SER A 238 4.24 -11.12 -14.78
CA SER A 238 4.07 -9.73 -14.37
C SER A 238 4.90 -9.36 -13.15
N LEU A 239 5.37 -10.35 -12.38
CA LEU A 239 6.15 -10.11 -11.16
C LEU A 239 7.41 -9.31 -11.50
N LEU A 240 7.61 -8.22 -10.77
CA LEU A 240 8.71 -7.30 -11.00
C LEU A 240 9.53 -7.14 -9.73
N PHE A 241 10.63 -7.90 -9.67
CA PHE A 241 11.69 -7.69 -8.70
C PHE A 241 12.72 -6.75 -9.33
N GLY A 242 13.31 -5.90 -8.51
CA GLY A 242 14.33 -4.99 -9.03
C GLY A 242 14.65 -3.88 -8.07
N ILE A 243 15.13 -2.79 -8.64
CA ILE A 243 15.65 -1.65 -7.90
C ILE A 243 15.10 -0.32 -8.43
N ASP A 244 15.19 0.74 -7.63
CA ASP A 244 15.16 2.10 -8.15
C ASP A 244 16.60 2.57 -8.43
N LEU A 245 16.80 3.22 -9.58
CA LEU A 245 18.06 3.88 -9.91
C LEU A 245 17.76 5.33 -10.26
N LYS A 246 18.42 6.24 -9.53
CA LYS A 246 18.29 7.68 -9.72
C LYS A 246 18.67 8.11 -11.15
N GLU A 247 19.82 7.63 -11.64
CA GLU A 247 20.39 8.02 -12.92
C GLU A 247 20.90 6.81 -13.69
N TYR A 248 20.44 6.65 -14.94
CA TYR A 248 20.92 5.67 -15.91
C TYR A 248 20.43 6.04 -17.31
N ASP A 249 21.12 5.60 -18.37
CA ASP A 249 20.72 5.83 -19.76
C ASP A 249 19.57 4.89 -20.15
N LYS A 250 18.33 5.37 -20.14
CA LYS A 250 17.14 4.59 -20.53
C LYS A 250 17.23 3.95 -21.93
N GLY A 251 17.99 4.55 -22.85
CA GLY A 251 18.20 4.05 -24.20
C GLY A 251 19.23 2.91 -24.25
N ARG A 252 20.36 3.06 -23.56
CA ARG A 252 21.56 2.23 -23.80
C ARG A 252 22.04 1.42 -22.60
N SER A 253 21.70 1.82 -21.37
CA SER A 253 22.12 1.14 -20.14
C SER A 253 21.53 -0.27 -20.09
N PHE A 254 22.35 -1.24 -19.68
CA PHE A 254 21.89 -2.61 -19.45
C PHE A 254 21.16 -2.73 -18.11
N GLU A 255 21.56 -1.92 -17.12
CA GLU A 255 21.02 -1.83 -15.77
C GLU A 255 19.50 -1.60 -15.77
N LYS A 256 18.96 -0.92 -16.79
CA LYS A 256 17.52 -0.70 -16.96
C LYS A 256 16.68 -1.98 -16.91
N LYS A 257 17.28 -3.15 -17.24
CA LYS A 257 16.64 -4.47 -17.11
C LYS A 257 16.18 -4.78 -15.69
N LEU A 258 16.79 -4.19 -14.68
CA LEU A 258 16.44 -4.39 -13.27
C LEU A 258 15.76 -3.17 -12.63
N VAL A 259 15.50 -2.09 -13.39
CA VAL A 259 14.94 -0.85 -12.83
C VAL A 259 13.43 -0.93 -12.77
N LYS A 260 12.85 -1.00 -11.56
CA LYS A 260 11.40 -1.15 -11.36
C LYS A 260 10.61 -0.01 -12.01
N PRO A 261 10.91 1.29 -11.76
CA PRO A 261 10.11 2.37 -12.36
C PRO A 261 10.16 2.43 -13.89
N TYR A 262 11.22 1.88 -14.50
CA TYR A 262 11.32 1.77 -15.95
C TYR A 262 10.30 0.77 -16.50
N TRP A 263 10.29 -0.46 -15.98
CA TRP A 263 9.43 -1.54 -16.45
C TRP A 263 7.97 -1.39 -16.01
N ALA A 264 7.73 -0.92 -14.79
CA ALA A 264 6.42 -0.53 -14.32
C ALA A 264 5.88 0.71 -15.06
N ARG A 265 6.74 1.41 -15.82
CA ARG A 265 6.46 2.65 -16.54
C ARG A 265 5.83 3.71 -15.63
N CYS A 266 6.40 3.88 -14.43
CA CYS A 266 5.78 4.66 -13.37
C CYS A 266 5.45 6.08 -13.79
N GLU A 267 6.38 6.73 -14.50
CA GLU A 267 6.20 8.09 -15.01
C GLU A 267 4.93 8.23 -15.87
N VAL A 268 4.71 7.28 -16.78
CA VAL A 268 3.60 7.37 -17.74
C VAL A 268 2.28 6.86 -17.14
N LYS A 269 2.35 5.87 -16.25
CA LYS A 269 1.14 5.21 -15.73
C LYS A 269 0.63 5.84 -14.45
N TYR A 270 1.52 6.37 -13.61
CA TYR A 270 1.21 6.67 -12.22
C TYR A 270 1.43 8.12 -11.80
N ARG A 271 2.23 8.92 -12.53
CA ARG A 271 2.51 10.32 -12.18
C ARG A 271 1.22 11.13 -12.01
N ASP A 272 0.28 11.03 -12.95
CA ASP A 272 -0.98 11.76 -12.87
C ASP A 272 -1.82 11.43 -11.62
N TYR A 273 -1.76 10.19 -11.10
CA TYR A 273 -2.46 9.88 -9.85
C TYR A 273 -1.85 10.63 -8.68
N ILE A 274 -0.53 10.81 -8.66
CA ILE A 274 0.17 11.54 -7.59
C ILE A 274 -0.14 13.03 -7.67
N GLU A 275 -0.04 13.62 -8.86
CA GLU A 275 -0.26 15.06 -9.09
C GLU A 275 -1.70 15.51 -8.83
N THR A 276 -2.67 14.59 -8.93
CA THR A 276 -4.11 14.89 -8.74
C THR A 276 -4.69 14.38 -7.43
N ALA A 277 -3.92 13.65 -6.62
CA ALA A 277 -4.35 13.24 -5.28
C ALA A 277 -4.47 14.45 -4.35
N GLU A 278 -5.46 14.44 -3.46
CA GLU A 278 -5.63 15.43 -2.37
C GLU A 278 -5.17 14.90 -1.00
N LEU A 279 -5.01 13.57 -0.88
CA LEU A 279 -4.49 12.90 0.29
C LEU A 279 -3.68 11.66 -0.11
N PHE A 280 -2.53 11.48 0.53
CA PHE A 280 -1.71 10.28 0.42
C PHE A 280 -1.82 9.42 1.68
N ILE A 281 -1.83 8.11 1.50
CA ILE A 281 -1.75 7.15 2.61
C ILE A 281 -0.66 6.12 2.28
N ILE A 282 0.19 5.78 3.23
CA ILE A 282 1.15 4.67 3.12
C ILE A 282 0.83 3.66 4.23
N TYR A 283 0.61 2.39 3.87
CA TYR A 283 0.32 1.34 4.83
C TYR A 283 1.23 0.13 4.65
N GLY A 284 1.92 -0.28 5.72
CA GLY A 284 2.65 -1.55 5.74
C GLY A 284 3.78 -1.66 4.72
N MET A 285 4.29 -0.53 4.21
CA MET A 285 5.44 -0.49 3.31
C MET A 285 6.75 -0.39 4.10
N SER A 286 7.79 -1.08 3.64
CA SER A 286 9.15 -0.78 4.04
C SER A 286 9.57 0.54 3.38
N LEU A 287 9.83 1.58 4.17
CA LEU A 287 10.33 2.88 3.69
C LEU A 287 11.83 2.78 3.34
N GLY A 288 12.14 2.00 2.31
CA GLY A 288 13.49 1.80 1.78
C GLY A 288 13.73 2.54 0.45
N GLU A 289 14.99 2.59 0.02
CA GLU A 289 15.41 3.29 -1.22
C GLU A 289 14.80 2.71 -2.51
N MET A 290 14.24 1.51 -2.43
CA MET A 290 13.96 0.68 -3.60
C MET A 290 12.64 1.01 -4.29
N ASP A 291 11.75 1.72 -3.58
CA ASP A 291 10.53 2.33 -4.12
C ASP A 291 10.62 3.86 -4.08
N ALA A 292 11.84 4.41 -4.06
CA ALA A 292 12.09 5.84 -3.87
C ALA A 292 11.39 6.73 -4.91
N TRP A 293 11.15 6.27 -6.15
CA TRP A 293 10.36 7.05 -7.12
C TRP A 293 9.00 7.48 -6.56
N TRP A 294 8.31 6.60 -5.83
CA TRP A 294 7.01 6.92 -5.23
C TRP A 294 7.15 7.92 -4.09
N MET A 295 8.16 7.72 -3.23
CA MET A 295 8.40 8.58 -2.08
C MET A 295 8.84 9.99 -2.52
N ASP A 296 9.72 10.07 -3.52
CA ASP A 296 10.18 11.31 -4.13
C ASP A 296 9.02 12.08 -4.77
N ALA A 297 8.15 11.39 -5.51
CA ALA A 297 6.99 12.02 -6.12
C ALA A 297 6.00 12.54 -5.08
N ILE A 298 5.73 11.78 -4.01
CA ILE A 298 4.88 12.27 -2.90
C ILE A 298 5.54 13.46 -2.19
N TYR A 299 6.87 13.43 -1.98
CA TYR A 299 7.62 14.53 -1.40
C TYR A 299 7.45 15.82 -2.21
N ASP A 300 7.53 15.75 -3.54
CA ASP A 300 7.31 16.90 -4.43
C ASP A 300 5.92 17.53 -4.23
N GLU A 301 4.88 16.70 -4.11
CA GLU A 301 3.50 17.15 -3.90
C GLU A 301 3.30 17.74 -2.51
N LEU A 302 3.86 17.13 -1.47
CA LEU A 302 3.84 17.67 -0.11
C LEU A 302 4.60 18.99 -0.02
N LEU A 303 5.67 19.19 -0.79
CA LEU A 303 6.40 20.45 -0.80
C LEU A 303 5.63 21.56 -1.55
N SER A 304 5.04 21.23 -2.70
CA SER A 304 4.48 22.20 -3.64
C SER A 304 2.99 22.51 -3.46
N ARG A 305 2.19 21.59 -2.88
CA ARG A 305 0.74 21.73 -2.73
C ARG A 305 0.29 21.62 -1.26
N ASP A 306 -0.94 22.04 -0.97
CA ASP A 306 -1.57 21.89 0.35
C ASP A 306 -2.30 20.53 0.45
N VAL A 307 -1.50 19.47 0.40
CA VAL A 307 -1.90 18.05 0.55
C VAL A 307 -1.16 17.43 1.73
N GLU A 308 -1.67 16.32 2.25
CA GLU A 308 -1.16 15.65 3.45
C GLU A 308 -0.83 14.18 3.17
N LEU A 309 0.00 13.59 4.03
CA LEU A 309 0.36 12.17 4.01
C LEU A 309 0.07 11.54 5.37
N ILE A 310 -0.62 10.40 5.38
CA ILE A 310 -0.79 9.57 6.58
C ILE A 310 0.05 8.30 6.42
N ILE A 311 0.94 8.02 7.37
CA ILE A 311 1.77 6.82 7.38
C ILE A 311 1.32 5.88 8.50
N TYR A 312 0.84 4.71 8.10
CA TYR A 312 0.52 3.60 8.99
C TYR A 312 1.73 2.67 9.09
N MET A 313 2.38 2.69 10.25
CA MET A 313 3.60 1.92 10.53
C MET A 313 3.34 0.84 11.59
N TYR A 314 3.67 -0.40 11.26
CA TYR A 314 3.63 -1.48 12.24
C TYR A 314 4.70 -1.31 13.33
N GLY A 315 4.32 -1.55 14.58
CA GLY A 315 5.15 -1.39 15.77
C GLY A 315 4.76 -0.18 16.59
N ASP A 316 5.70 0.29 17.41
CA ASP A 316 5.57 1.41 18.37
C ASP A 316 6.67 2.47 18.14
N SER A 317 7.17 2.56 16.90
CA SER A 317 8.20 3.55 16.54
C SER A 317 7.70 4.97 16.79
N ASP A 318 8.56 5.80 17.38
CA ASP A 318 8.29 7.22 17.55
C ASP A 318 7.99 7.91 16.21
N GLU A 319 7.05 8.86 16.23
CA GLU A 319 6.58 9.59 15.05
C GLU A 319 7.71 10.26 14.26
N GLU A 320 8.66 10.90 14.95
CA GLU A 320 9.78 11.59 14.30
C GLU A 320 10.74 10.58 13.65
N ILE A 321 10.85 9.37 14.21
CA ILE A 321 11.63 8.29 13.58
C ILE A 321 10.95 7.84 12.29
N VAL A 322 9.63 7.69 12.28
CA VAL A 322 8.87 7.29 11.08
C VAL A 322 8.95 8.36 9.99
N LYS A 323 8.75 9.63 10.35
CA LYS A 323 8.90 10.76 9.45
C LYS A 323 10.32 10.82 8.85
N LYS A 324 11.35 10.66 9.69
CA LYS A 324 12.73 10.61 9.23
C LYS A 324 12.99 9.43 8.27
N LYS A 325 12.39 8.26 8.51
CA LYS A 325 12.47 7.12 7.57
C LYS A 325 11.89 7.48 6.21
N PHE A 326 10.73 8.14 6.16
CA PHE A 326 10.13 8.61 4.91
C PHE A 326 11.04 9.61 4.17
N ILE A 327 11.55 10.63 4.87
CA ILE A 327 12.46 11.62 4.26
C ILE A 327 13.73 10.95 3.73
N ASN A 328 14.27 9.96 4.45
CA ASN A 328 15.45 9.21 4.01
C ASN A 328 15.17 8.28 2.82
N SER A 329 13.93 7.81 2.63
CA SER A 329 13.56 7.03 1.44
C SER A 329 13.35 7.89 0.19
N CYS A 330 13.31 9.22 0.34
CA CYS A 330 13.27 10.17 -0.78
C CYS A 330 14.68 10.41 -1.34
N VAL A 331 15.20 9.43 -2.09
CA VAL A 331 16.58 9.39 -2.59
C VAL A 331 16.95 10.63 -3.43
N ARG A 332 15.99 11.18 -4.18
CA ARG A 332 16.23 12.38 -5.02
C ARG A 332 16.29 13.66 -4.19
N HIS A 333 15.75 13.66 -2.98
CA HIS A 333 15.63 14.80 -2.06
C HIS A 333 16.58 14.74 -0.85
N LEU A 334 17.53 13.80 -0.80
CA LEU A 334 18.53 13.73 0.28
C LEU A 334 19.40 14.98 0.42
N GLY A 335 19.49 15.80 -0.64
CA GLY A 335 20.23 17.07 -0.66
C GLY A 335 19.39 18.31 -0.31
N ASP A 336 18.08 18.16 -0.08
CA ASP A 336 17.17 19.30 0.08
C ASP A 336 17.44 20.11 1.35
N SER A 337 17.07 21.40 1.30
CA SER A 337 17.26 22.32 2.41
C SER A 337 16.49 21.87 3.67
N LYS A 338 17.00 22.24 4.85
CA LYS A 338 16.30 21.95 6.12
C LYS A 338 14.87 22.52 6.12
N THR A 339 14.69 23.72 5.55
CA THR A 339 13.38 24.38 5.44
C THR A 339 12.40 23.59 4.60
N ASN A 340 12.81 23.06 3.43
CA ASN A 340 11.94 22.22 2.60
C ASN A 340 11.52 20.96 3.35
N ARG A 341 12.48 20.29 4.00
CA ARG A 341 12.20 19.09 4.80
C ARG A 341 11.21 19.38 5.92
N GLU A 342 11.33 20.51 6.60
CA GLU A 342 10.41 20.92 7.67
C GLU A 342 8.99 21.19 7.15
N VAL A 343 8.85 21.82 5.97
CA VAL A 343 7.55 22.00 5.31
C VAL A 343 6.89 20.65 5.02
N VAL A 344 7.65 19.69 4.47
CA VAL A 344 7.14 18.34 4.21
C VAL A 344 6.81 17.63 5.52
N ASN A 345 7.68 17.72 6.53
CA ASN A 345 7.51 17.05 7.83
C ASN A 345 6.21 17.43 8.53
N ASN A 346 5.83 18.71 8.43
CA ASN A 346 4.62 19.26 9.04
C ASN A 346 3.31 18.82 8.37
N LYS A 347 3.39 18.12 7.22
CA LYS A 347 2.23 17.59 6.48
C LYS A 347 2.12 16.06 6.58
N ILE A 348 2.98 15.44 7.38
CA ILE A 348 2.99 14.00 7.61
C ILE A 348 2.36 13.71 8.96
N HIS A 349 1.36 12.84 8.96
CA HIS A 349 0.71 12.26 10.14
C HIS A 349 1.12 10.80 10.27
N VAL A 350 1.34 10.31 11.48
CA VAL A 350 1.80 8.93 11.72
C VAL A 350 0.83 8.20 12.63
N VAL A 351 0.40 7.02 12.20
CA VAL A 351 -0.36 6.07 12.99
C VAL A 351 0.49 4.83 13.20
N THR A 352 0.77 4.49 14.46
CA THR A 352 1.48 3.25 14.81
C THR A 352 0.52 2.21 15.37
N PHE A 353 0.76 0.94 15.07
CA PHE A 353 -0.13 -0.15 15.49
C PHE A 353 0.60 -1.48 15.63
N VAL A 354 0.12 -2.34 16.54
CA VAL A 354 0.63 -3.70 16.75
C VAL A 354 -0.42 -4.78 16.47
N ASP A 355 -1.68 -4.55 16.80
CA ASP A 355 -2.74 -5.58 16.76
C ASP A 355 -3.56 -5.59 15.44
N ASN A 356 -3.21 -4.70 14.51
CA ASN A 356 -3.95 -4.45 13.26
C ASN A 356 -5.44 -4.16 13.57
N THR A 357 -5.69 -3.21 14.46
CA THR A 357 -7.03 -2.80 14.91
C THR A 357 -7.38 -1.37 14.50
N THR A 358 -6.63 -0.80 13.54
CA THR A 358 -6.92 0.49 12.92
C THR A 358 -8.21 0.45 12.11
N TRP A 359 -8.83 1.59 11.88
CA TRP A 359 -9.93 1.73 10.94
C TRP A 359 -9.45 1.52 9.51
N PHE A 360 -8.30 2.09 9.14
CA PHE A 360 -7.68 1.85 7.84
C PHE A 360 -6.95 0.50 7.81
N LEU A 361 -7.41 -0.38 6.92
CA LEU A 361 -6.82 -1.70 6.65
C LEU A 361 -6.63 -2.60 7.88
N GLY A 362 -7.33 -2.31 8.99
CA GLY A 362 -7.33 -3.15 10.18
C GLY A 362 -8.35 -4.29 10.13
N PHE A 363 -8.19 -5.22 11.04
CA PHE A 363 -8.96 -6.45 11.17
C PHE A 363 -9.84 -6.45 12.43
N ASN A 364 -10.51 -5.32 12.69
CA ASN A 364 -11.46 -5.21 13.79
C ASN A 364 -12.61 -6.20 13.59
N GLN A 365 -13.04 -6.83 14.69
CA GLN A 365 -14.24 -7.66 14.66
C GLN A 365 -15.42 -6.74 14.91
N ASN A 366 -16.42 -6.78 14.04
CA ASN A 366 -17.70 -6.14 14.33
C ASN A 366 -18.47 -7.07 15.25
N ASP A 367 -18.42 -6.81 16.56
CA ASP A 367 -19.29 -7.49 17.54
C ASP A 367 -20.76 -7.05 17.42
N GLU A 368 -21.03 -6.01 16.62
CA GLU A 368 -22.36 -5.45 16.37
C GLU A 368 -22.98 -5.99 15.08
N TYR A 369 -23.50 -7.22 15.13
CA TYR A 369 -24.67 -7.59 14.32
C TYR A 369 -25.88 -7.73 15.25
N ASN A 370 -26.33 -6.60 15.79
CA ASN A 370 -27.67 -6.46 16.37
C ASN A 370 -28.38 -5.15 15.99
N THR A 371 -27.84 -4.34 15.08
CA THR A 371 -28.48 -3.08 14.64
C THR A 371 -28.55 -2.99 13.13
N SER A 372 -29.61 -3.58 12.58
CA SER A 372 -30.10 -3.42 11.21
C SER A 372 -30.68 -2.03 10.91
N ASN A 373 -30.04 -0.95 11.38
CA ASN A 373 -30.61 0.40 11.31
C ASN A 373 -29.67 1.54 10.85
N GLU A 374 -28.40 1.31 10.52
CA GLU A 374 -27.52 2.42 10.08
C GLU A 374 -27.58 2.74 8.58
N MET A 375 -28.41 2.04 7.82
CA MET A 375 -28.62 2.28 6.39
C MET A 375 -30.12 2.32 6.05
N LYS A 376 -30.88 3.21 6.70
CA LYS A 376 -32.26 3.53 6.30
C LYS A 376 -32.46 5.02 6.10
#